data_AF-A0A424PZA9-F1
#
_entry.id   AF-A0A424PZA9-F1
#
_cell.length_a   1.000
_cell.length_b   1.000
_cell.length_c   1.000
_cell.angle_alpha   90.00
_cell.angle_beta   90.00
_cell.angle_gamma   90.00
#
_symmetry.space_group_name_H-M   'P 1'
#
loop_
_entity.id
_entity.type
_entity.pdbx_description
1 polymer ?
#
loop_
_entity_poly.entity_id
_entity_poly.type
_entity_poly.pdbx_seq_one_letter_code
_entity_poly.pdbx_strand_id
1 'polypeptide(L)'
;MQLTRTLNVITMACLLFLTGCFGITGDTITPEADGQNTTTGNNSTNHAPFIDTSSLLNSMMYMEDEITQTNVSFDPFTGDEVLNGFNVTLHHAAIDIDGDAMTMGWDHDLDGNIDVSTTVSSGFTELSIDIAQWTNVSDLIESGYYHTMVAFIAIDEHGVGNAEFVEIWGYYEAEAEDGSAFGNLALYVMDAEDASGSPSDGIEDNLVRV
;
A
#
# COMPACT_ATOMS: atom_id res chain seq x y z
N MET A 1 -8.77 -43.29 -68.93
CA MET A 1 -9.10 -42.80 -67.57
C MET A 1 -8.29 -43.44 -66.44
N GLN A 2 -7.55 -44.54 -66.68
CA GLN A 2 -6.69 -45.17 -65.66
C GLN A 2 -5.31 -44.52 -65.52
N LEU A 3 -4.65 -44.18 -66.65
CA LEU A 3 -3.28 -43.67 -66.66
C LEU A 3 -3.12 -42.34 -65.90
N THR A 4 -4.04 -41.39 -66.07
CA THR A 4 -4.01 -40.09 -65.37
C THR A 4 -4.27 -40.23 -63.87
N ARG A 5 -5.12 -41.18 -63.45
CA ARG A 5 -5.30 -41.47 -62.02
C ARG A 5 -4.05 -42.10 -61.42
N THR A 6 -3.42 -43.04 -62.13
CA THR A 6 -2.15 -43.64 -61.70
C THR A 6 -1.03 -42.61 -61.61
N LEU A 7 -0.94 -41.71 -62.59
CA LEU A 7 0.10 -40.68 -62.59
C LEU A 7 -0.08 -39.71 -61.41
N ASN A 8 -1.31 -39.27 -61.14
CA ASN A 8 -1.63 -38.39 -60.01
C ASN A 8 -1.33 -39.02 -58.65
N VAL A 9 -1.57 -40.33 -58.50
CA VAL A 9 -1.27 -41.06 -57.27
C VAL A 9 0.25 -41.19 -57.06
N ILE A 10 1.00 -41.44 -58.14
CA ILE A 10 2.46 -41.51 -58.08
C ILE A 10 3.05 -40.12 -57.77
N THR A 11 2.60 -39.05 -58.43
CA THR A 11 3.08 -37.70 -58.12
C THR A 11 2.74 -37.32 -56.68
N MET A 12 1.55 -37.64 -56.18
CA MET A 12 1.22 -37.31 -54.79
C MET A 12 2.03 -38.15 -53.78
N ALA A 13 2.29 -39.43 -54.08
CA ALA A 13 3.16 -40.27 -53.25
C ALA A 13 4.61 -39.76 -53.27
N CYS A 14 5.14 -39.38 -54.44
CA CYS A 14 6.47 -38.78 -54.55
C CYS A 14 6.56 -37.45 -53.81
N LEU A 15 5.52 -36.61 -53.87
CA LEU A 15 5.48 -35.36 -53.11
C LEU A 15 5.53 -35.65 -51.60
N LEU A 16 4.77 -36.62 -51.09
CA LEU A 16 4.81 -37.03 -49.68
C LEU A 16 6.19 -37.58 -49.23
N PHE A 17 6.92 -38.25 -50.14
CA PHE A 17 8.31 -38.66 -49.87
C PHE A 17 9.28 -37.48 -49.90
N LEU A 18 9.14 -36.54 -50.85
CA LEU A 18 10.00 -35.35 -50.94
C LEU A 18 9.75 -34.34 -49.82
N THR A 19 8.54 -34.26 -49.27
CA THR A 19 8.17 -33.36 -48.15
C THR A 19 8.49 -33.95 -46.78
N GLY A 20 9.14 -35.12 -46.71
CA GLY A 20 9.67 -35.66 -45.45
C GLY A 20 8.63 -36.18 -44.45
N CYS A 21 7.41 -36.50 -44.89
CA CYS A 21 6.33 -36.93 -44.00
C CYS A 21 6.52 -38.36 -43.43
N PHE A 22 7.43 -39.13 -44.01
CA PHE A 22 7.85 -40.43 -43.48
C PHE A 22 9.27 -40.29 -42.93
N GLY A 23 9.39 -40.13 -41.61
CA GLY A 23 10.66 -40.13 -40.89
C GLY A 23 11.34 -41.51 -40.92
N ILE A 24 11.82 -41.93 -42.09
CA ILE A 24 12.45 -43.25 -42.34
C ILE A 24 13.99 -43.16 -42.40
N THR A 25 14.59 -41.98 -42.31
CA THR A 25 16.05 -41.87 -42.09
C THR A 25 16.30 -41.12 -40.81
N GLY A 26 16.91 -41.83 -39.86
CA GLY A 26 17.25 -41.31 -38.54
C GLY A 26 17.97 -39.96 -38.60
N ASP A 27 17.48 -39.06 -37.76
CA ASP A 27 18.26 -38.26 -36.82
C ASP A 27 19.69 -37.93 -37.29
N THR A 28 19.84 -36.92 -38.16
CA THR A 28 20.97 -35.93 -38.23
C THR A 28 21.16 -35.19 -39.57
N ILE A 29 20.30 -35.32 -40.59
CA ILE A 29 20.55 -34.65 -41.91
C ILE A 29 19.48 -33.65 -42.35
N THR A 30 18.32 -33.57 -41.69
CA THR A 30 17.42 -32.42 -41.90
C THR A 30 17.90 -31.27 -41.03
N PRO A 31 18.26 -30.09 -41.59
CA PRO A 31 18.31 -28.89 -40.77
C PRO A 31 16.96 -28.73 -40.08
N GLU A 32 17.00 -28.32 -38.81
CA GLU A 32 15.80 -28.01 -38.05
C GLU A 32 14.87 -27.12 -38.89
N ALA A 33 13.59 -27.46 -38.97
CA ALA A 33 12.62 -26.60 -39.65
C ALA A 33 12.67 -25.21 -38.97
N ASP A 34 12.58 -24.12 -39.73
CA ASP A 34 12.47 -22.78 -39.14
C ASP A 34 11.24 -22.74 -38.21
N GLY A 35 11.50 -22.72 -36.89
CA GLY A 35 10.49 -22.86 -35.83
C GLY A 35 10.68 -24.08 -34.92
N GLN A 36 11.58 -25.01 -35.25
CA GLN A 36 11.98 -26.18 -34.46
C GLN A 36 13.14 -25.85 -33.51
N ASN A 37 13.33 -24.58 -33.14
CA ASN A 37 14.05 -24.31 -31.90
C ASN A 37 13.12 -24.72 -30.75
N THR A 38 12.98 -26.02 -30.51
CA THR A 38 12.74 -26.50 -29.16
C THR A 38 14.02 -26.17 -28.40
N THR A 39 14.15 -24.90 -28.04
CA THR A 39 15.01 -24.49 -26.95
C THR A 39 14.61 -25.43 -25.83
N THR A 40 15.44 -26.44 -25.56
CA THR A 40 15.38 -27.20 -24.33
C THR A 40 15.99 -26.31 -23.23
N GLY A 41 15.61 -25.03 -23.22
CA GLY A 41 15.54 -24.24 -22.02
C GLY A 41 14.19 -24.59 -21.43
N ASN A 42 14.12 -24.77 -20.12
CA ASN A 42 12.85 -24.85 -19.45
C ASN A 42 11.96 -23.70 -19.94
N ASN A 43 11.00 -23.99 -20.82
CA ASN A 43 9.85 -23.13 -21.04
C ASN A 43 8.93 -23.33 -19.82
N SER A 44 9.48 -23.18 -18.61
CA SER A 44 8.65 -22.79 -17.47
C SER A 44 8.19 -21.40 -17.84
N THR A 45 6.91 -21.29 -18.19
CA THR A 45 6.25 -20.00 -18.28
C THR A 45 6.47 -19.30 -16.95
N ASN A 46 7.28 -18.24 -16.95
CA ASN A 46 7.48 -17.42 -15.76
C ASN A 46 6.19 -16.65 -15.46
N HIS A 47 5.63 -16.86 -14.29
CA HIS A 47 4.40 -16.27 -13.80
C HIS A 47 4.73 -15.07 -12.93
N ALA A 48 4.06 -13.95 -13.20
CA ALA A 48 4.14 -12.80 -12.31
C ALA A 48 3.72 -13.19 -10.88
N PRO A 49 4.32 -12.59 -9.85
CA PRO A 49 3.86 -12.74 -8.49
C PRO A 49 2.36 -12.45 -8.32
N PHE A 50 1.69 -13.24 -7.49
CA PHE A 50 0.35 -12.96 -7.00
C PHE A 50 0.45 -12.12 -5.73
N ILE A 51 -0.38 -11.09 -5.63
CA ILE A 51 -0.43 -10.16 -4.50
C ILE A 51 -1.83 -10.22 -3.90
N ASP A 52 -1.91 -10.08 -2.58
CA ASP A 52 -3.16 -9.84 -1.86
C ASP A 52 -2.93 -8.78 -0.77
N THR A 53 -3.63 -7.65 -0.91
CA THR A 53 -3.71 -6.62 0.12
C THR A 53 -5.07 -6.71 0.81
N SER A 54 -5.08 -6.99 2.12
CA SER A 54 -6.34 -7.23 2.81
C SER A 54 -7.02 -5.92 3.16
N SER A 55 -8.03 -5.53 2.39
CA SER A 55 -8.83 -4.32 2.66
C SER A 55 -9.50 -4.34 4.03
N LEU A 56 -9.90 -5.52 4.53
CA LEU A 56 -10.46 -5.68 5.87
C LEU A 56 -9.42 -5.40 6.96
N LEU A 57 -8.22 -5.99 6.85
CA LEU A 57 -7.17 -5.77 7.85
C LEU A 57 -6.66 -4.33 7.81
N ASN A 58 -6.49 -3.77 6.61
CA ASN A 58 -6.09 -2.38 6.41
C ASN A 58 -7.14 -1.42 7.01
N SER A 59 -8.42 -1.66 6.73
CA SER A 59 -9.52 -0.87 7.31
C SER A 59 -9.57 -0.95 8.83
N MET A 60 -9.34 -2.12 9.41
CA MET A 60 -9.34 -2.29 10.88
C MET A 60 -8.20 -1.52 11.54
N MET A 61 -7.03 -1.47 10.90
CA MET A 61 -5.88 -0.70 11.41
C MET A 61 -6.14 0.82 11.43
N TYR A 62 -6.96 1.35 10.51
CA TYR A 62 -7.32 2.78 10.51
C TYR A 62 -8.28 3.16 11.64
N MET A 63 -9.07 2.22 12.16
CA MET A 63 -10.14 2.50 13.12
C MET A 63 -9.66 2.62 14.57
N GLU A 64 -8.47 2.15 14.90
CA GLU A 64 -8.07 1.99 16.30
C GLU A 64 -7.50 3.27 16.94
N ASP A 65 -6.99 4.24 16.18
CA ASP A 65 -6.44 5.45 16.78
C ASP A 65 -6.21 6.59 15.74
N GLU A 66 -7.03 7.63 15.82
CA GLU A 66 -7.01 8.79 14.90
C GLU A 66 -5.79 9.69 15.12
N ILE A 67 -5.23 9.68 16.34
CA ILE A 67 -4.13 10.57 16.75
C ILE A 67 -2.75 9.96 16.45
N THR A 68 -2.56 8.64 16.64
CA THR A 68 -1.23 8.01 16.46
C THR A 68 -0.82 7.79 15.01
N GLN A 69 -1.74 8.02 14.07
CA GLN A 69 -1.46 7.99 12.65
C GLN A 69 -1.06 9.35 12.07
N THR A 70 -1.16 10.44 12.82
CA THR A 70 -0.82 11.78 12.31
C THR A 70 0.65 12.11 12.57
N ASN A 71 1.34 12.62 11.55
CA ASN A 71 2.69 13.15 11.68
C ASN A 71 2.60 14.67 11.69
N VAL A 72 2.62 15.27 12.88
CA VAL A 72 2.47 16.72 13.08
C VAL A 72 3.76 17.30 13.64
N SER A 73 4.09 18.51 13.19
CA SER A 73 5.13 19.35 13.79
C SER A 73 4.55 20.71 14.18
N PHE A 74 5.32 21.52 14.91
CA PHE A 74 4.88 22.84 15.34
C PHE A 74 5.77 23.91 14.71
N ASP A 75 5.16 24.94 14.14
CA ASP A 75 5.89 26.10 13.65
C ASP A 75 6.50 26.86 14.86
N PRO A 76 7.84 27.07 14.89
CA PRO A 76 8.51 27.61 16.07
C PRO A 76 8.26 29.11 16.31
N PHE A 77 7.61 29.82 15.38
CA PHE A 77 7.34 31.26 15.47
C PHE A 77 5.89 31.56 15.85
N THR A 78 4.96 30.76 15.35
CA THR A 78 3.51 30.90 15.58
C THR A 78 3.01 29.95 16.67
N GLY A 79 3.64 28.78 16.82
CA GLY A 79 3.15 27.70 17.67
C GLY A 79 2.08 26.85 16.99
N ASP A 80 1.73 27.16 15.74
CA ASP A 80 0.66 26.48 15.00
C ASP A 80 1.09 25.06 14.62
N GLU A 81 0.11 24.15 14.63
CA GLU A 81 0.30 22.78 14.13
C GLU A 81 0.47 22.75 12.61
N VAL A 82 1.43 21.95 12.15
CA VAL A 82 1.73 21.70 10.74
C VAL A 82 1.67 20.19 10.50
N LEU A 83 0.64 19.77 9.77
CA LEU A 83 0.50 18.38 9.32
C LEU A 83 1.57 18.07 8.25
N ASN A 84 2.47 17.15 8.57
CA ASN A 84 3.50 16.65 7.66
C ASN A 84 3.08 15.39 6.91
N GLY A 85 2.07 14.66 7.38
CA GLY A 85 1.60 13.44 6.73
C GLY A 85 0.96 12.46 7.71
N PHE A 86 0.91 11.19 7.31
CA PHE A 86 0.33 10.12 8.13
C PHE A 86 1.22 8.88 8.18
N ASN A 87 1.26 8.24 9.34
CA ASN A 87 1.87 6.93 9.56
C ASN A 87 0.78 5.87 9.50
N VAL A 88 0.91 4.92 8.57
CA VAL A 88 -0.11 3.88 8.31
C VAL A 88 0.53 2.51 8.36
N THR A 89 -0.21 1.53 8.86
CA THR A 89 0.24 0.13 8.89
C THR A 89 -0.62 -0.71 7.96
N LEU A 90 -0.01 -1.27 6.92
CA LEU A 90 -0.71 -2.00 5.85
C LEU A 90 -0.31 -3.46 5.82
N HIS A 91 -1.31 -4.33 5.67
CA HIS A 91 -1.12 -5.73 5.38
C HIS A 91 -0.71 -5.95 3.92
N HIS A 92 0.26 -6.84 3.73
CA HIS A 92 0.65 -7.36 2.43
C HIS A 92 0.78 -8.88 2.48
N ALA A 93 0.52 -9.52 1.34
CA ALA A 93 0.91 -10.88 1.06
C ALA A 93 1.28 -11.00 -0.43
N ALA A 94 2.31 -11.77 -0.73
CA ALA A 94 2.71 -12.07 -2.09
C ALA A 94 3.31 -13.48 -2.20
N ILE A 95 3.11 -14.09 -3.37
CA ILE A 95 3.63 -15.41 -3.70
C ILE A 95 4.02 -15.49 -5.17
N ASP A 96 5.19 -16.05 -5.42
CA ASP A 96 5.58 -16.54 -6.74
C ASP A 96 5.34 -18.06 -6.79
N ILE A 97 4.54 -18.51 -7.76
CA ILE A 97 4.19 -19.93 -7.91
C ILE A 97 5.32 -20.76 -8.53
N ASP A 98 6.25 -20.12 -9.23
CA ASP A 98 7.42 -20.77 -9.83
C ASP A 98 8.52 -20.99 -8.79
N GLY A 99 8.42 -20.33 -7.63
CA GLY A 99 9.32 -20.48 -6.50
C GLY A 99 10.58 -19.64 -6.60
N ASP A 100 10.59 -18.64 -7.48
CA ASP A 100 11.69 -17.70 -7.65
C ASP A 100 11.75 -16.69 -6.49
N ALA A 101 12.88 -16.02 -6.37
CA ALA A 101 13.02 -14.91 -5.44
C ALA A 101 12.21 -13.70 -5.95
N MET A 102 11.61 -12.95 -5.02
CA MET A 102 10.86 -11.73 -5.33
C MET A 102 11.48 -10.52 -4.67
N THR A 103 11.47 -9.39 -5.39
CA THR A 103 11.64 -8.05 -4.84
C THR A 103 10.26 -7.43 -4.64
N MET A 104 9.95 -7.01 -3.42
CA MET A 104 8.60 -6.57 -3.06
C MET A 104 8.63 -5.33 -2.17
N GLY A 105 7.57 -4.55 -2.21
CA GLY A 105 7.40 -3.42 -1.30
C GLY A 105 6.31 -2.46 -1.72
N TRP A 106 6.24 -1.34 -1.01
CA TRP A 106 5.26 -0.29 -1.23
C TRP A 106 5.85 0.84 -2.07
N ASP A 107 5.04 1.31 -3.01
CA ASP A 107 5.19 2.53 -3.81
C ASP A 107 4.08 3.48 -3.37
N HIS A 108 4.43 4.56 -2.66
CA HIS A 108 3.48 5.51 -2.10
C HIS A 108 3.36 6.81 -2.89
N ASP A 109 4.30 7.09 -3.81
CA ASP A 109 4.20 8.23 -4.73
C ASP A 109 3.74 7.84 -6.14
N LEU A 110 3.54 6.54 -6.36
CA LEU A 110 3.04 5.90 -7.57
C LEU A 110 3.94 6.15 -8.78
N ASP A 111 5.26 6.27 -8.58
CA ASP A 111 6.24 6.46 -9.64
C ASP A 111 6.67 5.15 -10.34
N GLY A 112 6.21 4.01 -9.81
CA GLY A 112 6.50 2.66 -10.30
C GLY A 112 7.75 2.02 -9.67
N ASN A 113 8.42 2.70 -8.74
CA ASN A 113 9.54 2.17 -7.96
C ASN A 113 9.08 1.85 -6.53
N ILE A 114 9.75 0.86 -5.92
CA ILE A 114 9.49 0.53 -4.52
C ILE A 114 10.19 1.54 -3.62
N ASP A 115 9.41 2.31 -2.86
CA ASP A 115 9.88 3.25 -1.83
C ASP A 115 10.27 2.53 -0.55
N VAL A 116 9.44 1.58 -0.12
CA VAL A 116 9.60 0.83 1.14
C VAL A 116 9.58 -0.66 0.86
N SER A 117 10.76 -1.26 0.83
CA SER A 117 10.94 -2.69 0.59
C SER A 117 10.43 -3.57 1.74
N THR A 118 9.87 -4.73 1.42
CA THR A 118 9.55 -5.79 2.39
C THR A 118 10.38 -7.04 2.11
N THR A 119 10.70 -7.79 3.16
CA THR A 119 11.55 -9.01 3.08
C THR A 119 10.79 -10.29 3.43
N VAL A 120 9.55 -10.16 3.90
CA VAL A 120 8.67 -11.27 4.22
C VAL A 120 7.57 -11.35 3.18
N SER A 121 7.14 -12.57 2.85
CA SER A 121 6.08 -12.80 1.87
C SER A 121 4.69 -12.41 2.38
N SER A 122 4.50 -12.23 3.69
CA SER A 122 3.27 -11.71 4.26
C SER A 122 3.51 -11.10 5.63
N GLY A 123 2.78 -10.04 5.94
CA GLY A 123 2.83 -9.37 7.23
C GLY A 123 2.25 -7.97 7.17
N PHE A 124 2.67 -7.13 8.09
CA PHE A 124 2.32 -5.72 8.15
C PHE A 124 3.57 -4.86 7.95
N THR A 125 3.40 -3.74 7.28
CA THR A 125 4.46 -2.74 7.06
C THR A 125 3.96 -1.38 7.50
N GLU A 126 4.76 -0.70 8.31
CA GLU A 126 4.52 0.70 8.66
C GLU A 126 5.10 1.60 7.57
N LEU A 127 4.31 2.56 7.12
CA LEU A 127 4.63 3.52 6.08
C LEU A 127 4.41 4.93 6.64
N SER A 128 5.38 5.81 6.44
CA SER A 128 5.21 7.24 6.68
C SER A 128 5.03 7.93 5.34
N ILE A 129 3.84 8.46 5.09
CA ILE A 129 3.46 9.07 3.80
C ILE A 129 3.35 10.57 4.01
N ASP A 130 4.22 11.33 3.34
CA ASP A 130 4.25 12.80 3.38
C ASP A 130 2.94 13.40 2.85
N ILE A 131 2.49 14.50 3.46
CA ILE A 131 1.25 15.20 3.12
C ILE A 131 1.17 15.60 1.63
N ALA A 132 2.30 15.78 0.95
CA ALA A 132 2.35 16.05 -0.49
C ALA A 132 1.78 14.91 -1.35
N GLN A 133 1.77 13.67 -0.84
CA GLN A 133 1.19 12.50 -1.50
C GLN A 133 -0.30 12.29 -1.17
N TRP A 134 -0.88 13.15 -0.33
CA TRP A 134 -2.29 13.08 0.05
C TRP A 134 -3.12 14.12 -0.69
N THR A 135 -4.34 13.72 -1.05
CA THR A 135 -5.35 14.63 -1.54
C THR A 135 -6.23 15.07 -0.40
N ASN A 136 -6.27 16.37 -0.12
CA ASN A 136 -7.27 16.93 0.78
C ASN A 136 -8.65 16.86 0.12
N VAL A 137 -9.59 16.18 0.75
CA VAL A 137 -10.97 15.98 0.27
C VAL A 137 -12.00 16.62 1.21
N SER A 138 -11.54 17.56 2.05
CA SER A 138 -12.34 18.22 3.07
C SER A 138 -13.58 18.91 2.50
N ASP A 139 -13.46 19.49 1.31
CA ASP A 139 -14.56 20.18 0.63
C ASP A 139 -15.62 19.22 0.05
N LEU A 140 -15.30 17.94 -0.10
CA LEU A 140 -16.17 16.95 -0.76
C LEU A 140 -17.04 16.18 0.24
N ILE A 141 -16.49 15.85 1.41
CA ILE A 141 -17.12 14.95 2.37
C ILE A 141 -17.38 15.70 3.67
N GLU A 142 -16.31 16.02 4.40
CA GLU A 142 -16.32 16.71 5.69
C GLU A 142 -14.92 17.25 5.96
N SER A 143 -14.80 18.29 6.79
CA SER A 143 -13.50 18.87 7.15
C SER A 143 -12.55 17.84 7.75
N GLY A 144 -11.26 17.98 7.44
CA GLY A 144 -10.20 17.18 8.03
C GLY A 144 -9.91 15.85 7.34
N TYR A 145 -10.67 15.47 6.31
CA TYR A 145 -10.44 14.23 5.57
C TYR A 145 -9.40 14.38 4.45
N TYR A 146 -8.51 13.38 4.40
CA TYR A 146 -7.47 13.19 3.39
C TYR A 146 -7.59 11.79 2.79
N HIS A 147 -7.28 11.68 1.50
CA HIS A 147 -7.33 10.43 0.76
C HIS A 147 -6.02 10.26 -0.03
N THR A 148 -5.49 9.04 -0.04
CA THR A 148 -4.41 8.64 -0.94
C THR A 148 -4.54 7.19 -1.37
N MET A 149 -3.80 6.82 -2.40
CA MET A 149 -3.66 5.45 -2.88
C MET A 149 -2.18 5.11 -2.91
N VAL A 150 -1.84 3.91 -2.44
CA VAL A 150 -0.49 3.35 -2.54
C VAL A 150 -0.55 2.04 -3.31
N ALA A 151 0.57 1.59 -3.86
CA ALA A 151 0.66 0.31 -4.54
C ALA A 151 1.61 -0.63 -3.78
N PHE A 152 1.21 -1.89 -3.59
CA PHE A 152 2.15 -2.96 -3.27
C PHE A 152 2.63 -3.58 -4.58
N ILE A 153 3.94 -3.58 -4.80
CA ILE A 153 4.59 -4.08 -6.00
C ILE A 153 5.38 -5.34 -5.63
N ALA A 154 5.30 -6.38 -6.47
CA ALA A 154 6.14 -7.57 -6.39
C ALA A 154 6.67 -7.93 -7.78
N ILE A 155 7.99 -8.15 -7.88
CA ILE A 155 8.71 -8.45 -9.12
C ILE A 155 9.58 -9.68 -8.89
N ASP A 156 9.47 -10.68 -9.75
CA ASP A 156 10.30 -11.89 -9.70
C ASP A 156 11.72 -11.65 -10.24
N GLU A 157 12.60 -12.65 -10.07
CA GLU A 157 13.99 -12.61 -10.54
C GLU A 157 14.12 -12.44 -12.06
N HIS A 158 13.09 -12.85 -12.81
CA HIS A 158 13.03 -12.76 -14.27
C HIS A 158 12.49 -11.41 -14.77
N GLY A 159 12.10 -10.51 -13.86
CA GLY A 159 11.65 -9.16 -14.13
C GLY A 159 10.17 -9.05 -14.49
N VAL A 160 9.38 -10.11 -14.32
CA VAL A 160 7.92 -10.01 -14.44
C VAL A 160 7.37 -9.62 -13.07
N GLY A 161 6.48 -8.63 -13.07
CA GLY A 161 5.94 -8.08 -11.83
C GLY A 161 4.44 -7.83 -11.89
N ASN A 162 3.88 -7.65 -10.72
CA ASN A 162 2.48 -7.30 -10.51
C ASN A 162 2.39 -6.19 -9.44
N ALA A 163 1.25 -5.50 -9.40
CA ALA A 163 0.99 -4.47 -8.43
C ALA A 163 -0.49 -4.46 -8.01
N GLU A 164 -0.75 -4.13 -6.75
CA GLU A 164 -2.11 -3.97 -6.21
C GLU A 164 -2.24 -2.64 -5.47
N PHE A 165 -3.32 -1.91 -5.74
CA PHE A 165 -3.59 -0.64 -5.08
C PHE A 165 -4.33 -0.82 -3.75
N VAL A 166 -3.93 -0.04 -2.75
CA VAL A 166 -4.61 0.12 -1.48
C VAL A 166 -5.06 1.55 -1.34
N GLU A 167 -6.36 1.73 -1.09
CA GLU A 167 -6.96 3.01 -0.77
C GLU A 167 -6.82 3.28 0.73
N ILE A 168 -6.41 4.49 1.08
CA ILE A 168 -6.12 4.91 2.45
C ILE A 168 -6.84 6.22 2.73
N TRP A 169 -7.45 6.28 3.91
CA TRP A 169 -8.12 7.47 4.42
C TRP A 169 -7.43 7.94 5.69
N GLY A 170 -7.16 9.23 5.76
CA GLY A 170 -6.61 9.91 6.93
C GLY A 170 -7.60 10.97 7.41
N TYR A 171 -7.68 11.16 8.71
CA TYR A 171 -8.38 12.28 9.32
C TYR A 171 -7.40 13.09 10.15
N TYR A 172 -7.38 14.39 9.90
CA TYR A 172 -6.69 15.35 10.74
C TYR A 172 -7.45 16.67 10.69
N GLU A 173 -7.96 17.05 11.85
CA GLU A 173 -8.44 18.39 12.11
C GLU A 173 -7.47 18.99 13.13
N ALA A 174 -6.79 20.06 12.75
CA ALA A 174 -6.02 20.82 13.72
C ALA A 174 -6.99 21.20 14.83
N GLU A 175 -6.64 20.92 16.09
CA GLU A 175 -7.42 21.49 17.16
C GLU A 175 -7.37 22.99 16.91
N ALA A 176 -8.54 23.59 16.64
CA ALA A 176 -8.65 25.02 16.82
C ALA A 176 -8.04 25.27 18.21
N GLU A 177 -7.28 26.35 18.38
CA GLU A 177 -7.20 26.89 19.72
C GLU A 177 -8.67 27.08 20.14
N ASP A 178 -9.23 26.07 20.83
CA ASP A 178 -10.22 26.28 21.85
C ASP A 178 -9.46 27.26 22.71
N GLY A 179 -9.74 28.54 22.46
CA GLY A 179 -9.03 29.67 23.00
C GLY A 179 -9.35 29.66 24.47
N SER A 180 -8.82 28.68 25.17
CA SER A 180 -9.36 28.08 26.35
C SER A 180 -10.90 28.03 26.40
N ALA A 181 -11.52 26.85 26.52
CA ALA A 181 -12.76 26.75 27.28
C ALA A 181 -12.54 27.15 28.77
N PHE A 182 -11.29 27.48 29.15
CA PHE A 182 -10.95 28.38 30.27
C PHE A 182 -11.00 29.87 29.88
N GLY A 183 -11.89 30.25 28.97
CA GLY A 183 -12.27 31.63 28.72
C GLY A 183 -12.71 32.22 30.04
N ASN A 184 -11.75 32.84 30.74
CA ASN A 184 -11.93 33.42 32.04
C ASN A 184 -12.73 32.53 33.02
N LEU A 185 -12.32 31.28 33.22
CA LEU A 185 -12.47 30.74 34.57
C LEU A 185 -11.43 31.46 35.43
N ALA A 186 -11.70 32.72 35.75
CA ALA A 186 -11.26 33.30 37.00
C ALA A 186 -11.88 32.43 38.08
N LEU A 187 -11.23 31.29 38.35
CA LEU A 187 -11.37 30.60 39.61
C LEU A 187 -11.02 31.68 40.61
N TYR A 188 -12.03 32.20 41.32
CA TYR A 188 -11.82 33.18 42.37
C TYR A 188 -10.77 32.57 43.29
N VAL A 189 -9.54 33.07 43.20
CA VAL A 189 -8.51 32.76 44.19
C VAL A 189 -9.01 33.45 45.44
N MET A 190 -9.64 32.66 46.30
CA MET A 190 -10.04 33.10 47.64
C MET A 190 -8.76 33.01 48.47
N ASP A 191 -7.98 34.09 48.49
CA ASP A 191 -6.75 34.22 49.28
C ASP A 191 -6.99 34.79 50.69
N ALA A 192 -8.24 34.76 51.14
CA ALA A 192 -8.61 35.32 52.41
C ALA A 192 -8.06 34.47 53.58
N GLU A 193 -7.42 35.14 54.53
CA GLU A 193 -6.83 34.52 55.70
C GLU A 193 -7.92 34.20 56.73
N ASP A 194 -7.80 33.05 57.40
CA ASP A 194 -8.71 32.70 58.49
C ASP A 194 -8.64 33.77 59.59
N ALA A 195 -9.79 34.17 60.11
CA ALA A 195 -9.81 35.17 61.17
C ALA A 195 -9.32 34.55 62.48
N SER A 196 -8.25 35.10 63.06
CA SER A 196 -7.68 34.55 64.28
C SER A 196 -8.60 34.81 65.49
N GLY A 197 -9.12 33.75 66.11
CA GLY A 197 -9.92 33.82 67.33
C GLY A 197 -10.88 32.63 67.48
N SER A 198 -11.44 32.41 68.66
CA SER A 198 -12.56 31.48 68.82
C SER A 198 -13.87 32.20 68.49
N PRO A 199 -14.77 31.60 67.70
CA PRO A 199 -16.06 32.19 67.39
C PRO A 199 -16.85 32.52 68.67
N SER A 200 -17.45 33.71 68.71
CA SER A 200 -18.39 34.07 69.78
C SER A 200 -19.81 33.54 69.50
N ASP A 201 -20.70 33.57 70.51
CA ASP A 201 -22.13 33.24 70.33
C ASP A 201 -22.93 34.34 69.59
N GLY A 202 -22.26 35.42 69.18
CA GLY A 202 -22.86 36.55 68.45
C GLY A 202 -22.84 36.39 66.93
N ILE A 203 -23.63 37.19 66.23
CA ILE A 203 -23.77 37.14 64.76
C ILE A 203 -22.82 38.10 64.02
N GLU A 204 -21.97 38.83 64.74
CA GLU A 204 -21.12 39.89 64.19
C GLU A 204 -19.66 39.44 63.97
N ASP A 205 -19.36 38.16 64.17
CA ASP A 205 -18.00 37.65 64.03
C ASP A 205 -17.59 37.58 62.56
N ASN A 206 -16.41 38.09 62.27
CA ASN A 206 -15.89 38.10 60.91
C ASN A 206 -14.97 36.88 60.75
N LEU A 207 -15.51 35.81 60.18
CA LEU A 207 -14.85 34.50 60.10
C LEU A 207 -13.72 34.44 59.06
N VAL A 208 -13.60 35.47 58.23
CA VAL A 208 -12.65 35.53 57.11
C VAL A 208 -12.11 36.94 56.99
N ARG A 209 -10.79 37.10 56.85
CA ARG A 209 -10.11 38.39 56.63
C ARG A 209 -9.72 38.51 55.16
N VAL A 210 -10.34 39.47 54.47
CA VAL A 210 -9.96 39.91 53.11
C VAL A 210 -8.94 41.04 53.19
#